data_AF-A0A662HUG0-F1
#
_entry.id   AF-A0A662HUG0-F1
#
_cell.length_a   1.000
_cell.length_b   1.000
_cell.length_c   1.000
_cell.angle_alpha   90.00
_cell.angle_beta   90.00
_cell.angle_gamma   90.00
#
_symmetry.space_group_name_H-M   'P 1'
#
loop_
_entity.id
_entity.type
_entity.pdbx_description
1 polymer ?
#
loop_
_entity_poly.entity_id
_entity_poly.type
_entity_poly.pdbx_seq_one_letter_code
_entity_poly.pdbx_strand_id
1 'polypeptide(L)'
;MIEIKRWECTLLEKTENWLLVYGRRKTGKTFLLRKCVKWDTCLTVTKTGKTVVETGKEHRIMTTREAIKNVTKFLKEENTVVIDEVQRVPDSELRNLPTPDSKDNRRLILCGTGLAAVNKVYSDKSPLKGHLSPIKIDLTAFEDAFATFPHLQFREAAEWATLARDPWILGLIKPEGKASEVIARNAEMLASSATGLLGEIFLEEGKPFNKYLDSTLRLLADGYWSLKDIAAQLHQQGITPSPDVESTKKALDELTSIGLVDQIPVWSPNDAQTYYRHRSSLMALLLYVDERYLSAGLRPTPSAVDARLSLEVQFGIAEVLAKWKNLRLTYRVNSKGYLDVVLASKQEPVIGYEVKKEPFTSNDARKAVKRIKQAGIPRVGLISLKERPPDIADENLGPAELRNIIRLNAKKQRRQALSQ
;
A
#
# COMPACT_ATOMS: atom_id res chain seq x y z
N MET A 1 -15.13 -11.53 11.78
CA MET A 1 -14.25 -10.98 10.72
C MET A 1 -13.37 -9.93 11.36
N ILE A 2 -12.06 -9.95 11.12
CA ILE A 2 -11.15 -8.93 11.66
C ILE A 2 -11.28 -7.68 10.80
N GLU A 3 -11.33 -6.54 11.46
CA GLU A 3 -11.64 -5.27 10.83
C GLU A 3 -10.64 -4.21 11.25
N ILE A 4 -10.07 -3.52 10.25
CA ILE A 4 -9.12 -2.43 10.50
C ILE A 4 -9.87 -1.10 10.54
N LYS A 5 -9.71 -0.36 11.64
CA LYS A 5 -10.26 1.00 11.80
C LYS A 5 -9.38 2.04 11.12
N ARG A 6 -9.63 2.23 9.84
CA ARG A 6 -8.87 3.12 8.95
C ARG A 6 -9.15 4.60 9.18
N TRP A 7 -8.11 5.42 9.25
CA TRP A 7 -8.20 6.88 9.40
C TRP A 7 -8.95 7.53 8.24
N GLU A 8 -8.93 6.93 7.03
CA GLU A 8 -9.67 7.45 5.87
C GLU A 8 -11.18 7.53 6.12
N CYS A 9 -11.73 6.73 7.03
CA CYS A 9 -13.14 6.83 7.42
C CYS A 9 -13.48 8.22 7.98
N THR A 10 -12.57 8.82 8.75
CA THR A 10 -12.77 10.17 9.28
C THR A 10 -12.90 11.22 8.18
N LEU A 11 -12.16 11.06 7.08
CA LEU A 11 -12.26 11.94 5.92
C LEU A 11 -13.57 11.70 5.16
N LEU A 12 -13.88 10.43 4.87
CA LEU A 12 -15.11 10.04 4.17
C LEU A 12 -16.40 10.45 4.89
N GLU A 13 -16.41 10.40 6.23
CA GLU A 13 -17.55 10.79 7.06
C GLU A 13 -17.79 12.31 7.01
N LYS A 14 -16.72 13.11 6.95
CA LYS A 14 -16.79 14.57 7.05
C LYS A 14 -16.94 15.31 5.74
N THR A 15 -16.45 14.77 4.63
CA THR A 15 -16.48 15.50 3.37
C THR A 15 -17.88 15.47 2.74
N GLU A 16 -18.63 16.56 2.86
CA GLU A 16 -20.00 16.66 2.35
C GLU A 16 -20.07 16.89 0.82
N ASN A 17 -19.01 17.43 0.22
CA ASN A 17 -18.89 17.62 -1.23
C ASN A 17 -18.97 16.29 -2.00
N TRP A 18 -19.21 16.38 -3.31
CA TRP A 18 -19.14 15.22 -4.18
C TRP A 18 -17.70 14.67 -4.23
N LEU A 19 -17.57 13.34 -4.17
CA LEU A 19 -16.29 12.66 -3.96
C LEU A 19 -15.94 11.72 -5.08
N LEU A 20 -14.68 11.72 -5.50
CA LEU A 20 -14.08 10.59 -6.21
C LEU A 20 -13.19 9.82 -5.24
N VAL A 21 -13.65 8.64 -4.81
CA VAL A 21 -12.86 7.71 -4.02
C VAL A 21 -12.17 6.72 -4.95
N TYR A 22 -10.85 6.76 -5.00
CA TYR A 22 -10.09 5.94 -5.94
C TYR A 22 -8.86 5.33 -5.28
N GLY A 23 -8.29 4.31 -5.91
CA GLY A 23 -7.13 3.61 -5.38
C GLY A 23 -6.98 2.22 -5.98
N ARG A 24 -5.86 1.56 -5.70
CA ARG A 24 -5.54 0.25 -6.29
C ARG A 24 -6.60 -0.80 -5.98
N ARG A 25 -6.69 -1.85 -6.80
CA ARG A 25 -7.60 -2.98 -6.55
C ARG A 25 -7.28 -3.63 -5.19
N LYS A 26 -8.33 -4.12 -4.51
CA LYS A 26 -8.25 -4.81 -3.20
C LYS A 26 -7.65 -4.00 -2.04
N THR A 27 -7.61 -2.67 -2.13
CA THR A 27 -7.30 -1.80 -0.98
C THR A 27 -8.48 -1.57 -0.02
N GLY A 28 -9.65 -2.14 -0.30
CA GLY A 28 -10.82 -2.06 0.59
C GLY A 28 -11.74 -0.84 0.38
N LYS A 29 -11.69 -0.18 -0.78
CA LYS A 29 -12.52 1.01 -1.09
C LYS A 29 -14.02 0.80 -0.87
N THR A 30 -14.61 -0.21 -1.52
CA THR A 30 -16.03 -0.54 -1.39
C THR A 30 -16.42 -0.85 0.05
N PHE A 31 -15.55 -1.56 0.78
CA PHE A 31 -15.76 -1.86 2.19
C PHE A 31 -15.79 -0.58 3.05
N LEU A 32 -14.82 0.32 2.85
CA LEU A 32 -14.77 1.59 3.57
C LEU A 32 -15.97 2.48 3.28
N LEU A 33 -16.39 2.58 2.01
CA LEU A 33 -17.57 3.36 1.64
C LEU A 33 -18.82 2.82 2.31
N ARG A 34 -19.05 1.51 2.23
CA ARG A 34 -20.24 0.88 2.83
C ARG A 34 -20.32 1.05 4.33
N LYS A 35 -19.17 1.14 4.99
CA LYS A 35 -19.08 1.23 6.44
C LYS A 35 -19.12 2.66 6.96
N CYS A 36 -18.33 3.54 6.36
CA CYS A 36 -18.01 4.84 6.91
C CYS A 36 -18.86 5.95 6.28
N VAL A 37 -19.46 5.72 5.12
CA VAL A 37 -20.40 6.67 4.53
C VAL A 37 -21.83 6.23 4.86
N LYS A 38 -22.66 7.18 5.32
CA LYS A 38 -24.11 7.02 5.29
C LYS A 38 -24.58 7.25 3.86
N TRP A 39 -25.01 6.19 3.19
CA TRP A 39 -25.48 6.22 1.81
C TRP A 39 -26.92 5.70 1.73
N ASP A 40 -27.70 6.28 0.82
CA ASP A 40 -29.11 5.93 0.62
C ASP A 40 -29.26 4.95 -0.55
N THR A 41 -28.45 5.15 -1.60
CA THR A 41 -28.43 4.27 -2.77
C THR A 41 -27.00 3.96 -3.22
N CYS A 42 -26.70 2.68 -3.44
CA CYS A 42 -25.42 2.21 -3.96
C CYS A 42 -25.62 1.48 -5.29
N LEU A 43 -24.93 1.94 -6.34
CA LEU A 43 -24.94 1.37 -7.68
C LEU A 43 -23.59 0.67 -7.89
N THR A 44 -23.57 -0.66 -7.95
CA THR A 44 -22.35 -1.42 -8.27
C THR A 44 -22.37 -1.84 -9.74
N VAL A 45 -21.47 -1.27 -10.55
CA VAL A 45 -21.40 -1.54 -11.99
C VAL A 45 -20.59 -2.80 -12.26
N THR A 46 -21.22 -3.78 -12.90
CA THR A 46 -20.59 -5.06 -13.22
C THR A 46 -19.86 -5.00 -14.57
N LYS A 47 -19.02 -6.01 -14.84
CA LYS A 47 -18.36 -6.18 -16.13
C LYS A 47 -19.32 -6.52 -17.28
N THR A 48 -20.56 -6.95 -16.98
CA THR A 48 -21.55 -7.38 -17.97
C THR A 48 -22.48 -6.26 -18.45
N GLY A 49 -22.20 -5.01 -18.08
CA GLY A 49 -23.08 -3.87 -18.40
C GLY A 49 -24.39 -3.88 -17.61
N LYS A 50 -24.44 -4.66 -16.52
CA LYS A 50 -25.51 -4.64 -15.53
C LYS A 50 -25.07 -3.83 -14.33
N THR A 51 -26.03 -3.31 -13.58
CA THR A 51 -25.79 -2.59 -12.33
C THR A 51 -26.67 -3.18 -11.26
N VAL A 52 -26.06 -3.52 -10.12
CA VAL A 52 -26.77 -3.87 -8.90
C VAL A 52 -27.06 -2.56 -8.18
N VAL A 53 -28.35 -2.26 -7.97
CA VAL A 53 -28.81 -1.06 -7.26
C VAL A 53 -29.34 -1.49 -5.91
N GLU A 54 -28.69 -1.01 -4.85
CA GLU A 54 -29.06 -1.26 -3.46
C GLU A 54 -29.63 0.02 -2.85
N THR A 55 -30.82 -0.08 -2.25
CA THR A 55 -31.48 1.02 -1.54
C THR A 55 -31.99 0.48 -0.21
N GLY A 56 -31.30 0.82 0.89
CA GLY A 56 -31.55 0.19 2.19
C GLY A 56 -31.34 -1.33 2.14
N LYS A 57 -32.42 -2.11 2.33
CA LYS A 57 -32.40 -3.59 2.26
C LYS A 57 -32.83 -4.14 0.90
N GLU A 58 -33.36 -3.30 0.01
CA GLU A 58 -33.78 -3.72 -1.32
C GLU A 58 -32.60 -3.77 -2.28
N HIS A 59 -32.57 -4.79 -3.14
CA HIS A 59 -31.61 -4.92 -4.23
C HIS A 59 -32.33 -5.20 -5.54
N ARG A 60 -31.92 -4.52 -6.62
CA ARG A 60 -32.46 -4.70 -7.97
C ARG A 60 -31.33 -4.76 -8.97
N ILE A 61 -31.49 -5.54 -10.03
CA ILE A 61 -30.53 -5.60 -11.14
C ILE A 61 -31.18 -4.95 -12.35
N MET A 62 -30.49 -3.98 -12.95
CA MET A 62 -30.93 -3.31 -14.17
C MET A 62 -29.76 -3.07 -15.13
N THR A 63 -30.03 -2.55 -16.32
CA THR A 63 -28.93 -2.16 -17.23
C THR A 63 -28.19 -0.96 -16.65
N THR A 64 -26.89 -0.82 -16.94
CA THR A 64 -26.12 0.35 -16.49
C THR A 64 -26.73 1.66 -16.99
N ARG A 65 -27.24 1.68 -18.22
CA ARG A 65 -27.95 2.84 -18.79
C ARG A 65 -29.17 3.26 -17.96
N GLU A 66 -30.03 2.30 -17.59
CA GLU A 66 -31.21 2.58 -16.75
C GLU A 66 -30.81 3.06 -15.36
N ALA A 67 -29.80 2.41 -14.75
CA ALA A 67 -29.32 2.76 -13.42
C ALA A 67 -28.79 4.20 -13.38
N ILE A 68 -27.93 4.56 -14.34
CA ILE A 68 -27.35 5.91 -14.43
C ILE A 68 -28.41 6.97 -14.72
N LYS A 69 -29.38 6.70 -15.61
CA LYS A 69 -30.52 7.61 -15.83
C LYS A 69 -31.35 7.86 -14.56
N ASN A 70 -31.42 6.89 -13.66
CA ASN A 70 -32.14 7.03 -12.41
C ASN A 70 -31.33 7.75 -11.32
N VAL A 71 -30.03 8.00 -11.51
CA VAL A 71 -29.18 8.71 -10.51
C VAL A 71 -29.76 10.07 -10.16
N THR A 72 -30.25 10.85 -11.13
CA THR A 72 -30.90 12.14 -10.85
C THR A 72 -32.15 11.99 -9.98
N LYS A 73 -32.89 10.86 -10.10
CA LYS A 73 -34.05 10.57 -9.25
C LYS A 73 -33.65 10.06 -7.87
N PHE A 74 -32.53 9.35 -7.76
CA PHE A 74 -31.97 8.90 -6.49
C PHE A 74 -31.38 10.06 -5.70
N LEU A 75 -30.79 11.03 -6.40
CA LEU A 75 -30.39 12.34 -5.90
C LEU A 75 -31.62 13.27 -5.74
N LYS A 76 -32.61 12.86 -4.93
CA LYS A 76 -33.65 13.74 -4.37
C LYS A 76 -33.16 14.34 -3.04
N GLU A 77 -33.86 15.36 -2.52
CA GLU A 77 -33.42 16.22 -1.41
C GLU A 77 -32.67 15.43 -0.31
N GLU A 78 -31.38 15.76 -0.17
CA GLU A 78 -30.40 15.25 0.83
C GLU A 78 -29.90 13.79 0.69
N ASN A 79 -30.25 13.07 -0.37
CA ASN A 79 -29.76 11.70 -0.57
C ASN A 79 -28.27 11.64 -0.95
N THR A 80 -27.58 10.65 -0.41
CA THR A 80 -26.22 10.24 -0.79
C THR A 80 -26.27 9.03 -1.72
N VAL A 81 -25.75 9.19 -2.94
CA VAL A 81 -25.66 8.14 -3.95
C VAL A 81 -24.22 7.73 -4.19
N VAL A 82 -23.93 6.44 -4.09
CA VAL A 82 -22.63 5.85 -4.41
C VAL A 82 -22.70 5.14 -5.76
N ILE A 83 -21.74 5.40 -6.65
CA ILE A 83 -21.52 4.62 -7.87
C ILE A 83 -20.17 3.93 -7.75
N ASP A 84 -20.18 2.62 -7.51
CA ASP A 84 -19.00 1.79 -7.39
C ASP A 84 -18.59 1.18 -8.73
N GLU A 85 -17.28 0.98 -8.91
CA GLU A 85 -16.63 0.56 -10.14
C GLU A 85 -16.90 1.51 -11.33
N VAL A 86 -16.83 2.83 -11.07
CA VAL A 86 -17.14 3.88 -12.04
C VAL A 86 -16.35 3.77 -13.35
N GLN A 87 -15.15 3.18 -13.32
CA GLN A 87 -14.35 2.94 -14.52
C GLN A 87 -15.09 2.09 -15.58
N ARG A 88 -16.09 1.28 -15.14
CA ARG A 88 -16.91 0.43 -16.01
C ARG A 88 -18.17 1.10 -16.57
N VAL A 89 -18.52 2.31 -16.11
CA VAL A 89 -19.66 3.06 -16.67
C VAL A 89 -19.34 3.46 -18.11
N PRO A 90 -20.20 3.25 -19.12
CA PRO A 90 -19.92 3.75 -20.46
C PRO A 90 -19.81 5.28 -20.49
N ASP A 91 -18.86 5.84 -21.26
CA ASP A 91 -18.66 7.29 -21.33
C ASP A 91 -19.91 8.05 -21.80
N SER A 92 -20.73 7.42 -22.65
CA SER A 92 -22.02 7.96 -23.10
C SER A 92 -23.02 8.11 -21.96
N GLU A 93 -22.96 7.24 -20.96
CA GLU A 93 -23.86 7.29 -19.80
C GLU A 93 -23.31 8.19 -18.69
N LEU A 94 -21.98 8.25 -18.51
CA LEU A 94 -21.36 9.17 -17.57
C LEU A 94 -21.73 10.63 -17.84
N ARG A 95 -21.91 11.00 -19.12
CA ARG A 95 -22.40 12.32 -19.56
C ARG A 95 -23.81 12.68 -19.07
N ASN A 96 -24.60 11.68 -18.70
CA ASN A 96 -25.97 11.86 -18.21
C ASN A 96 -26.02 12.08 -16.69
N LEU A 97 -24.89 12.02 -16.00
CA LEU A 97 -24.84 12.35 -14.57
C LEU A 97 -25.09 13.84 -14.35
N PRO A 98 -25.86 14.21 -13.32
CA PRO A 98 -26.07 15.61 -12.99
C PRO A 98 -24.75 16.26 -12.55
N THR A 99 -24.66 17.59 -12.64
CA THR A 99 -23.60 18.39 -12.03
C THR A 99 -24.13 19.01 -10.73
N PRO A 100 -23.26 19.22 -9.72
CA PRO A 100 -23.68 19.85 -8.47
C PRO A 100 -24.10 21.31 -8.70
N ASP A 101 -25.17 21.74 -8.06
CA ASP A 101 -25.57 23.16 -7.95
C ASP A 101 -25.17 23.70 -6.58
N SER A 102 -24.88 25.00 -6.50
CA SER A 102 -24.45 25.73 -5.29
C SER A 102 -25.41 25.65 -4.09
N LYS A 103 -26.68 25.27 -4.30
CA LYS A 103 -27.73 25.18 -3.27
C LYS A 103 -28.07 23.74 -2.86
N ASP A 104 -27.20 22.80 -3.22
CA ASP A 104 -27.56 21.41 -3.28
C ASP A 104 -26.96 20.56 -2.15
N ASN A 105 -27.79 20.11 -1.22
CA ASN A 105 -27.40 19.20 -0.14
C ASN A 105 -27.23 17.74 -0.60
N ARG A 106 -27.36 17.45 -1.91
CA ARG A 106 -27.21 16.10 -2.47
C ARG A 106 -25.74 15.71 -2.60
N ARG A 107 -25.42 14.44 -2.33
CA ARG A 107 -24.03 13.95 -2.35
C ARG A 107 -23.86 12.79 -3.33
N LEU A 108 -23.03 12.98 -4.35
CA LEU A 108 -22.59 11.90 -5.23
C LEU A 108 -21.17 11.45 -4.85
N ILE A 109 -21.00 10.14 -4.67
CA ILE A 109 -19.70 9.52 -4.45
C ILE A 109 -19.43 8.54 -5.58
N LEU A 110 -18.40 8.81 -6.36
CA LEU A 110 -17.87 7.88 -7.35
C LEU A 110 -16.75 7.07 -6.72
N CYS A 111 -16.79 5.76 -6.90
CA CYS A 111 -15.74 4.85 -6.46
C CYS A 111 -15.17 4.07 -7.63
N GLY A 112 -13.85 3.95 -7.71
CA GLY A 112 -13.24 3.18 -8.78
C GLY A 112 -11.78 2.83 -8.57
N THR A 113 -11.25 2.03 -9.49
CA THR A 113 -9.87 1.52 -9.41
C THR A 113 -8.88 2.48 -10.07
N GLY A 114 -7.82 2.78 -9.31
CA GLY A 114 -6.59 3.47 -9.71
C GLY A 114 -6.76 4.67 -10.63
N LEU A 115 -5.92 4.77 -11.65
CA LEU A 115 -5.91 5.90 -12.57
C LEU A 115 -7.04 5.81 -13.59
N ALA A 116 -7.54 4.61 -13.89
CA ALA A 116 -8.71 4.43 -14.76
C ALA A 116 -9.93 5.24 -14.28
N ALA A 117 -10.22 5.23 -12.97
CA ALA A 117 -11.31 6.02 -12.40
C ALA A 117 -11.04 7.53 -12.48
N VAL A 118 -9.81 7.96 -12.18
CA VAL A 118 -9.41 9.38 -12.23
C VAL A 118 -9.50 9.92 -13.65
N ASN A 119 -8.91 9.22 -14.61
CA ASN A 119 -8.90 9.63 -16.02
C ASN A 119 -10.32 9.71 -16.57
N LYS A 120 -11.20 8.81 -16.16
CA LYS A 120 -12.59 8.83 -16.60
C LYS A 120 -13.35 10.06 -16.10
N VAL A 121 -13.23 10.37 -14.80
CA VAL A 121 -13.96 11.48 -14.16
C VAL A 121 -13.39 12.84 -14.52
N TYR A 122 -12.07 12.97 -14.68
CA TYR A 122 -11.41 14.25 -14.97
C TYR A 122 -11.01 14.45 -16.44
N SER A 123 -11.43 13.55 -17.34
CA SER A 123 -11.25 13.77 -18.78
C SER A 123 -11.98 15.02 -19.26
N ASP A 124 -11.49 15.64 -20.34
CA ASP A 124 -12.13 16.80 -20.98
C ASP A 124 -13.56 16.54 -21.47
N LYS A 125 -13.93 15.26 -21.60
CA LYS A 125 -15.25 14.82 -22.06
C LYS A 125 -16.24 14.58 -20.91
N SER A 126 -15.78 14.63 -19.67
CA SER A 126 -16.60 14.35 -18.49
C SER A 126 -17.32 15.61 -18.01
N PRO A 127 -18.65 15.57 -17.79
CA PRO A 127 -19.37 16.70 -17.21
C PRO A 127 -18.99 16.94 -15.74
N LEU A 128 -18.29 16.00 -15.12
CA LEU A 128 -17.92 16.02 -13.72
C LEU A 128 -16.54 16.62 -13.45
N LYS A 129 -15.84 17.05 -14.50
CA LYS A 129 -14.51 17.64 -14.39
C LYS A 129 -14.56 18.89 -13.51
N GLY A 130 -13.79 18.89 -12.43
CA GLY A 130 -13.73 20.01 -11.47
C GLY A 130 -14.84 20.02 -10.42
N HIS A 131 -15.78 19.06 -10.44
CA HIS A 131 -16.91 19.02 -9.52
C HIS A 131 -16.75 18.03 -8.36
N LEU A 132 -15.78 17.12 -8.42
CA LEU A 132 -15.52 16.16 -7.35
C LEU A 132 -14.21 16.46 -6.64
N SER A 133 -14.18 16.19 -5.33
CA SER A 133 -12.95 16.18 -4.55
C SER A 133 -12.34 14.76 -4.57
N PRO A 134 -11.08 14.59 -5.01
CA PRO A 134 -10.46 13.28 -5.08
C PRO A 134 -9.93 12.82 -3.71
N ILE A 135 -10.31 11.62 -3.28
CA ILE A 135 -9.77 10.93 -2.10
C ILE A 135 -9.11 9.63 -2.55
N LYS A 136 -7.79 9.55 -2.39
CA LYS A 136 -7.03 8.33 -2.67
C LYS A 136 -7.04 7.41 -1.45
N ILE A 137 -7.58 6.20 -1.63
CA ILE A 137 -7.49 5.09 -0.67
C ILE A 137 -6.31 4.21 -1.05
N ASP A 138 -5.23 4.32 -0.28
CA ASP A 138 -4.00 3.54 -0.47
C ASP A 138 -4.03 2.23 0.33
N LEU A 139 -2.89 1.54 0.41
CA LEU A 139 -2.68 0.52 1.43
C LEU A 139 -2.98 1.07 2.82
N THR A 140 -3.46 0.20 3.71
CA THR A 140 -3.76 0.61 5.07
C THR A 140 -2.50 1.12 5.75
N ALA A 141 -2.61 2.23 6.47
CA ALA A 141 -1.51 2.77 7.26
C ALA A 141 -1.05 1.72 8.27
N PHE A 142 0.27 1.58 8.44
CA PHE A 142 0.85 0.63 9.40
C PHE A 142 0.26 0.84 10.79
N GLU A 143 0.07 2.10 11.19
CA GLU A 143 -0.47 2.45 12.50
C GLU A 143 -1.88 1.92 12.75
N ASP A 144 -2.75 1.97 11.74
CA ASP A 144 -4.12 1.45 11.85
C ASP A 144 -4.15 -0.08 11.79
N ALA A 145 -3.32 -0.68 10.94
CA ALA A 145 -3.16 -2.14 10.89
C ALA A 145 -2.64 -2.68 12.23
N PHE A 146 -1.61 -2.04 12.81
CA PHE A 146 -1.04 -2.41 14.11
C PHE A 146 -2.05 -2.29 15.26
N ALA A 147 -2.87 -1.24 15.26
CA ALA A 147 -3.93 -1.06 16.25
C ALA A 147 -5.00 -2.18 16.25
N THR A 148 -5.05 -2.99 15.19
CA THR A 148 -5.98 -4.13 15.07
C THR A 148 -5.53 -5.34 15.88
N PHE A 149 -4.26 -5.39 16.30
CA PHE A 149 -3.67 -6.54 17.02
C PHE A 149 -3.19 -6.19 18.44
N PRO A 150 -4.01 -5.59 19.31
CA PRO A 150 -3.58 -5.15 20.64
C PRO A 150 -3.28 -6.32 21.60
N HIS A 151 -3.85 -7.50 21.32
CA HIS A 151 -3.70 -8.72 22.11
C HIS A 151 -2.40 -9.47 21.80
N LEU A 152 -1.69 -9.09 20.73
CA LEU A 152 -0.43 -9.71 20.36
C LEU A 152 0.78 -8.98 20.97
N GLN A 153 1.84 -9.76 21.21
CA GLN A 153 3.15 -9.22 21.52
C GLN A 153 3.64 -8.33 20.36
N PHE A 154 4.56 -7.40 20.65
CA PHE A 154 4.85 -6.30 19.72
C PHE A 154 5.34 -6.79 18.36
N ARG A 155 6.25 -7.77 18.37
CA ARG A 155 6.81 -8.37 17.16
C ARG A 155 5.70 -8.97 16.29
N GLU A 156 4.85 -9.82 16.86
CA GLU A 156 3.77 -10.50 16.16
C GLU A 156 2.73 -9.49 15.66
N ALA A 157 2.40 -8.49 16.46
CA ALA A 157 1.55 -7.38 16.05
C ALA A 157 2.15 -6.60 14.86
N ALA A 158 3.47 -6.36 14.85
CA ALA A 158 4.16 -5.68 13.77
C ALA A 158 4.21 -6.52 12.49
N GLU A 159 4.46 -7.82 12.61
CA GLU A 159 4.42 -8.78 11.49
C GLU A 159 3.03 -8.82 10.85
N TRP A 160 1.98 -9.00 11.65
CA TRP A 160 0.61 -8.98 11.15
C TRP A 160 0.18 -7.60 10.64
N ALA A 161 0.62 -6.51 11.27
CA ALA A 161 0.37 -5.16 10.78
C ALA A 161 0.95 -4.97 9.38
N THR A 162 2.20 -5.40 9.14
CA THR A 162 2.86 -5.33 7.83
C THR A 162 2.05 -6.03 6.76
N LEU A 163 1.55 -7.23 7.04
CA LEU A 163 0.77 -8.03 6.07
C LEU A 163 -0.65 -7.49 5.88
N ALA A 164 -1.31 -7.08 6.98
CA ALA A 164 -2.69 -6.60 6.98
C ALA A 164 -2.85 -5.21 6.36
N ARG A 165 -1.75 -4.53 5.98
CA ARG A 165 -1.81 -3.32 5.14
C ARG A 165 -2.60 -3.56 3.86
N ASP A 166 -2.50 -4.78 3.33
CA ASP A 166 -3.31 -5.31 2.26
C ASP A 166 -4.52 -6.07 2.85
N PRO A 167 -5.69 -5.43 2.99
CA PRO A 167 -6.78 -5.97 3.80
C PRO A 167 -7.41 -7.25 3.23
N TRP A 168 -7.16 -7.58 1.95
CA TRP A 168 -7.70 -8.80 1.34
C TRP A 168 -7.17 -10.09 2.00
N ILE A 169 -5.99 -10.05 2.62
CA ILE A 169 -5.44 -11.21 3.34
C ILE A 169 -6.32 -11.64 4.51
N LEU A 170 -7.01 -10.67 5.14
CA LEU A 170 -7.88 -10.92 6.31
C LEU A 170 -9.15 -11.69 5.95
N GLY A 171 -9.50 -11.76 4.66
CA GLY A 171 -10.57 -12.61 4.15
C GLY A 171 -10.13 -14.04 3.82
N LEU A 172 -8.82 -14.31 3.77
CA LEU A 172 -8.26 -15.60 3.36
C LEU A 172 -7.64 -16.38 4.52
N ILE A 173 -7.05 -15.68 5.48
CA ILE A 173 -6.41 -16.30 6.64
C ILE A 173 -6.76 -15.56 7.93
N LYS A 174 -6.72 -16.31 9.04
CA LYS A 174 -6.88 -15.75 10.39
C LYS A 174 -5.50 -15.36 10.93
N PRO A 175 -5.27 -14.10 11.31
CA PRO A 175 -4.01 -13.64 11.86
C PRO A 175 -3.87 -14.07 13.33
N GLU A 176 -3.31 -15.25 13.53
CA GLU A 176 -3.05 -15.84 14.84
C GLU A 176 -1.64 -16.41 14.90
N GLY A 177 -1.02 -16.36 16.07
CA GLY A 177 0.34 -16.86 16.27
C GLY A 177 1.37 -16.12 15.40
N LYS A 178 2.43 -16.84 15.01
CA LYS A 178 3.51 -16.30 14.18
C LYS A 178 3.06 -16.21 12.72
N ALA A 179 3.20 -15.02 12.13
CA ALA A 179 2.82 -14.79 10.75
C ALA A 179 3.55 -15.72 9.77
N SER A 180 4.83 -15.99 10.00
CA SER A 180 5.64 -16.84 9.13
C SER A 180 5.13 -18.29 9.03
N GLU A 181 4.64 -18.86 10.12
CA GLU A 181 4.06 -20.21 10.15
C GLU A 181 2.74 -20.26 9.36
N VAL A 182 1.89 -19.25 9.55
CA VAL A 182 0.60 -19.17 8.84
C VAL A 182 0.81 -18.94 7.35
N ILE A 183 1.72 -18.05 6.96
CA ILE A 183 2.03 -17.78 5.54
C ILE A 183 2.66 -19.01 4.88
N ALA A 184 3.66 -19.66 5.51
CA ALA A 184 4.29 -20.85 4.97
C ALA A 184 3.28 -21.99 4.73
N ARG A 185 2.37 -22.22 5.68
CA ARG A 185 1.33 -23.24 5.58
C ARG A 185 0.33 -22.97 4.44
N ASN A 186 0.08 -21.70 4.12
CA ASN A 186 -0.90 -21.29 3.11
C ASN A 186 -0.26 -20.75 1.82
N ALA A 187 1.04 -21.01 1.61
CA ALA A 187 1.85 -20.36 0.58
C ALA A 187 1.27 -20.51 -0.83
N GLU A 188 0.90 -21.73 -1.25
CA GLU A 188 0.38 -22.02 -2.59
C GLU A 188 -0.90 -21.21 -2.90
N MET A 189 -1.86 -21.23 -1.98
CA MET A 189 -3.11 -20.47 -2.12
C MET A 189 -2.87 -18.95 -2.15
N LEU A 190 -2.01 -18.45 -1.25
CA LEU A 190 -1.74 -17.02 -1.14
C LEU A 190 -0.95 -16.49 -2.35
N ALA A 191 0.05 -17.24 -2.82
CA ALA A 191 0.82 -16.90 -4.03
C ALA A 191 -0.09 -16.88 -5.27
N SER A 192 -0.95 -17.89 -5.44
CA SER A 192 -1.93 -17.93 -6.53
C SER A 192 -2.88 -16.73 -6.48
N SER A 193 -3.32 -16.34 -5.28
CA SER A 193 -4.16 -15.16 -5.07
C SER A 193 -3.44 -13.87 -5.42
N ALA A 194 -2.14 -13.75 -5.12
CA ALA A 194 -1.33 -12.60 -5.47
C ALA A 194 -1.15 -12.47 -6.99
N THR A 195 -0.82 -13.56 -7.69
CA THR A 195 -0.67 -13.58 -9.15
C THR A 195 -1.99 -13.24 -9.85
N GLY A 196 -3.11 -13.81 -9.40
CA GLY A 196 -4.43 -13.46 -9.91
C GLY A 196 -4.75 -11.98 -9.71
N LEU A 197 -4.44 -11.43 -8.53
CA LEU A 197 -4.65 -10.01 -8.23
C LEU A 197 -3.82 -9.09 -9.13
N LEU A 198 -2.56 -9.43 -9.44
CA LEU A 198 -1.74 -8.65 -10.36
C LEU A 198 -2.40 -8.59 -11.75
N GLY A 199 -2.84 -9.72 -12.29
CA GLY A 199 -3.56 -9.77 -13.56
C GLY A 199 -4.83 -8.91 -13.55
N GLU A 200 -5.59 -8.96 -12.44
CA GLU A 200 -6.78 -8.12 -12.29
C GLU A 200 -6.47 -6.61 -12.20
N ILE A 201 -5.36 -6.22 -11.56
CA ILE A 201 -4.94 -4.82 -11.46
C ILE A 201 -4.64 -4.27 -12.86
N PHE A 202 -3.84 -4.97 -13.65
CA PHE A 202 -3.49 -4.56 -15.01
C PHE A 202 -4.72 -4.50 -15.92
N LEU A 203 -5.61 -5.49 -15.81
CA LEU A 203 -6.86 -5.51 -16.57
C LEU A 203 -7.74 -4.28 -16.28
N GLU A 204 -7.88 -3.86 -15.02
CA GLU A 204 -8.69 -2.68 -14.65
C GLU A 204 -8.02 -1.36 -15.06
N GLU A 205 -6.69 -1.30 -15.13
CA GLU A 205 -5.96 -0.14 -15.67
C GLU A 205 -5.98 -0.09 -17.21
N GLY A 206 -6.54 -1.10 -17.88
CA GLY A 206 -6.54 -1.20 -19.34
C GLY A 206 -5.15 -1.40 -19.94
N LYS A 207 -4.22 -1.99 -19.19
CA LYS A 207 -2.83 -2.19 -19.59
C LYS A 207 -2.51 -3.69 -19.75
N PRO A 208 -1.68 -4.07 -20.73
CA PRO A 208 -1.26 -5.46 -20.88
C PRO A 208 -0.33 -5.87 -19.74
N PHE A 209 -0.62 -7.01 -19.11
CA PHE A 209 0.33 -7.66 -18.22
C PHE A 209 1.16 -8.67 -19.01
N ASN A 210 2.48 -8.50 -19.04
CA ASN A 210 3.38 -9.33 -19.82
C ASN A 210 4.50 -9.92 -18.94
N LYS A 211 5.24 -10.88 -19.52
CA LYS A 211 6.34 -11.56 -18.82
C LYS A 211 7.42 -10.58 -18.32
N TYR A 212 7.69 -9.50 -19.06
CA TYR A 212 8.69 -8.51 -18.68
C TYR A 212 8.33 -7.78 -17.38
N LEU A 213 7.07 -7.34 -17.26
CA LEU A 213 6.56 -6.68 -16.05
C LEU A 213 6.46 -7.65 -14.86
N ASP A 214 6.02 -8.89 -15.11
CA ASP A 214 5.98 -9.94 -14.07
C ASP A 214 7.38 -10.28 -13.55
N SER A 215 8.34 -10.53 -14.44
CA SER A 215 9.74 -10.78 -14.06
C SER A 215 10.35 -9.59 -13.32
N THR A 216 10.04 -8.35 -13.71
CA THR A 216 10.49 -7.15 -12.98
C THR A 216 9.94 -7.13 -11.55
N LEU A 217 8.65 -7.42 -11.35
CA LEU A 217 8.05 -7.52 -10.02
C LEU A 217 8.68 -8.66 -9.20
N ARG A 218 8.96 -9.82 -9.80
CA ARG A 218 9.61 -10.95 -9.12
C ARG A 218 11.04 -10.62 -8.68
N LEU A 219 11.82 -9.93 -9.52
CA LEU A 219 13.16 -9.46 -9.17
C LEU A 219 13.14 -8.45 -8.01
N LEU A 220 12.18 -7.52 -8.01
CA LEU A 220 11.98 -6.59 -6.88
C LEU A 220 11.63 -7.34 -5.58
N ALA A 221 10.81 -8.38 -5.68
CA ALA A 221 10.45 -9.23 -4.54
C ALA A 221 11.68 -9.99 -4.01
N ASP A 222 12.60 -10.36 -4.90
CA ASP A 222 13.85 -11.05 -4.61
C ASP A 222 14.98 -10.15 -4.07
N GLY A 223 14.77 -8.83 -4.03
CA GLY A 223 15.73 -7.88 -3.43
C GLY A 223 16.58 -7.12 -4.45
N TYR A 224 16.35 -7.29 -5.75
CA TYR A 224 16.98 -6.44 -6.76
C TYR A 224 16.25 -5.10 -6.84
N TRP A 225 16.79 -4.08 -6.20
CA TRP A 225 16.14 -2.76 -6.10
C TRP A 225 16.79 -1.68 -6.94
N SER A 226 18.01 -1.90 -7.45
CA SER A 226 18.68 -0.94 -8.31
C SER A 226 18.28 -1.15 -9.78
N LEU A 227 18.09 -0.06 -10.51
CA LEU A 227 17.74 -0.10 -11.93
C LEU A 227 18.74 -0.95 -12.76
N LYS A 228 20.03 -0.81 -12.46
CA LYS A 228 21.10 -1.52 -13.18
C LYS A 228 21.07 -3.01 -12.89
N ASP A 229 20.88 -3.40 -11.64
CA ASP A 229 20.84 -4.82 -11.26
C ASP A 229 19.61 -5.51 -11.84
N ILE A 230 18.45 -4.83 -11.85
CA ILE A 230 17.22 -5.35 -12.46
C ILE A 230 17.44 -5.59 -13.95
N ALA A 231 17.98 -4.61 -14.69
CA ALA A 231 18.26 -4.75 -16.12
C ALA A 231 19.23 -5.90 -16.42
N ALA A 232 20.29 -6.04 -15.60
CA ALA A 232 21.24 -7.14 -15.72
C ALA A 232 20.59 -8.51 -15.48
N GLN A 233 19.74 -8.63 -14.46
CA GLN A 233 19.05 -9.88 -14.14
C GLN A 233 18.01 -10.27 -15.19
N LEU A 234 17.25 -9.30 -15.73
CA LEU A 234 16.30 -9.56 -16.82
C LEU A 234 17.02 -10.10 -18.07
N HIS A 235 18.23 -9.61 -18.36
CA HIS A 235 19.05 -10.16 -19.42
C HIS A 235 19.56 -11.58 -19.09
N GLN A 236 20.08 -11.78 -17.88
CA GLN A 236 20.60 -13.08 -17.43
C GLN A 236 19.53 -14.18 -17.47
N GLN A 237 18.27 -13.84 -17.17
CA GLN A 237 17.12 -14.76 -17.26
C GLN A 237 16.60 -14.96 -18.70
N GLY A 238 17.23 -14.37 -19.71
CA GLY A 238 16.83 -14.47 -21.11
C GLY A 238 15.51 -13.75 -21.44
N ILE A 239 15.06 -12.84 -20.56
CA ILE A 239 13.84 -12.03 -20.81
C ILE A 239 14.14 -10.94 -21.85
N THR A 240 15.37 -10.43 -21.86
CA THR A 240 15.85 -9.42 -22.82
C THR A 240 17.15 -9.84 -23.49
N PRO A 241 17.38 -9.42 -24.75
CA PRO A 241 18.59 -9.75 -25.48
C PRO A 241 19.84 -9.01 -24.97
N SER A 242 19.67 -7.92 -24.22
CA SER A 242 20.75 -7.13 -23.62
C SER A 242 20.26 -6.44 -22.34
N PRO A 243 21.15 -6.00 -21.43
CA PRO A 243 20.76 -5.29 -20.20
C PRO A 243 20.26 -3.87 -20.50
N ASP A 244 19.01 -3.77 -20.98
CA ASP A 244 18.37 -2.51 -21.39
C ASP A 244 17.82 -1.74 -20.18
N VAL A 245 18.62 -0.79 -19.71
CA VAL A 245 18.30 0.12 -18.60
C VAL A 245 17.12 1.05 -18.92
N GLU A 246 16.95 1.46 -20.19
CA GLU A 246 15.91 2.41 -20.57
C GLU A 246 14.53 1.74 -20.53
N SER A 247 14.41 0.55 -21.14
CA SER A 247 13.17 -0.24 -21.08
C SER A 247 12.83 -0.65 -19.66
N THR A 248 13.84 -1.00 -18.85
CA THR A 248 13.64 -1.33 -17.43
C THR A 248 13.09 -0.13 -16.66
N LYS A 249 13.63 1.08 -16.92
CA LYS A 249 13.14 2.31 -16.31
C LYS A 249 11.68 2.59 -16.70
N LYS A 250 11.33 2.47 -17.99
CA LYS A 250 9.95 2.66 -18.47
C LYS A 250 8.97 1.69 -17.77
N ALA A 251 9.34 0.42 -17.63
CA ALA A 251 8.54 -0.55 -16.90
C ALA A 251 8.37 -0.20 -15.42
N LEU A 252 9.44 0.24 -14.75
CA LEU A 252 9.37 0.66 -13.35
C LEU A 252 8.53 1.93 -13.16
N ASP A 253 8.62 2.89 -14.08
CA ASP A 253 7.78 4.10 -14.07
C ASP A 253 6.30 3.74 -14.28
N GLU A 254 6.02 2.78 -15.18
CA GLU A 254 4.68 2.23 -15.36
C GLU A 254 4.15 1.56 -14.08
N LEU A 255 4.92 0.67 -13.46
CA LEU A 255 4.56 -0.01 -12.21
C LEU A 255 4.38 0.98 -11.05
N THR A 256 5.17 2.06 -11.04
CA THR A 256 5.03 3.16 -10.07
C THR A 256 3.71 3.91 -10.29
N SER A 257 3.36 4.22 -11.55
CA SER A 257 2.13 4.93 -11.89
C SER A 257 0.86 4.19 -11.45
N ILE A 258 0.87 2.84 -11.53
CA ILE A 258 -0.24 1.97 -11.12
C ILE A 258 -0.27 1.75 -9.59
N GLY A 259 0.81 2.14 -8.89
CA GLY A 259 0.94 1.96 -7.44
C GLY A 259 1.30 0.53 -7.03
N LEU A 260 2.04 -0.20 -7.87
CA LEU A 260 2.65 -1.49 -7.52
C LEU A 260 4.06 -1.32 -6.94
N VAL A 261 4.79 -0.29 -7.38
CA VAL A 261 6.17 -0.02 -7.01
C VAL A 261 6.31 1.37 -6.39
N ASP A 262 7.19 1.49 -5.39
CA ASP A 262 7.65 2.76 -4.84
C ASP A 262 9.06 3.08 -5.33
N GLN A 263 9.30 4.36 -5.58
CA GLN A 263 10.64 4.92 -5.81
C GLN A 263 11.17 5.53 -4.53
N ILE A 264 12.35 5.11 -4.10
CA ILE A 264 13.00 5.60 -2.90
C ILE A 264 14.32 6.25 -3.28
N PRO A 265 14.53 7.54 -2.97
CA PRO A 265 15.83 8.15 -3.17
C PRO A 265 16.84 7.49 -2.24
N VAL A 266 17.98 7.10 -2.80
CA VAL A 266 19.13 6.60 -2.05
C VAL A 266 20.03 7.79 -1.76
N TRP A 267 20.35 7.97 -0.49
CA TRP A 267 21.33 8.94 -0.09
C TRP A 267 22.72 8.40 -0.44
N SER A 268 23.42 9.13 -1.30
CA SER A 268 24.82 8.89 -1.62
C SER A 268 25.52 10.25 -1.77
N PRO A 269 26.73 10.42 -1.20
CA PRO A 269 27.49 11.66 -1.33
C PRO A 269 27.85 12.01 -2.78
N ASN A 270 27.92 11.01 -3.67
CA ASN A 270 28.58 11.13 -4.98
C ASN A 270 27.66 10.87 -6.16
N ASP A 271 26.45 10.33 -5.97
CA ASP A 271 25.57 9.94 -7.07
C ASP A 271 24.10 9.90 -6.63
N ALA A 272 23.20 10.46 -7.44
CA ALA A 272 21.78 10.39 -7.17
C ALA A 272 21.23 9.05 -7.64
N GLN A 273 21.04 8.12 -6.71
CA GLN A 273 20.49 6.80 -7.01
C GLN A 273 19.04 6.69 -6.52
N THR A 274 18.25 5.89 -7.24
CA THR A 274 16.86 5.58 -6.90
C THR A 274 16.71 4.08 -6.81
N TYR A 275 16.16 3.63 -5.68
CA TYR A 275 15.77 2.24 -5.48
C TYR A 275 14.29 2.07 -5.70
N TYR A 276 13.95 0.89 -6.21
CA TYR A 276 12.59 0.49 -6.49
C TYR A 276 12.24 -0.66 -5.56
N ARG A 277 11.05 -0.62 -4.98
CA ARG A 277 10.53 -1.72 -4.16
C ARG A 277 9.05 -1.92 -4.43
N HIS A 278 8.55 -3.08 -4.08
CA HIS A 278 7.10 -3.28 -3.98
C HIS A 278 6.50 -2.28 -2.99
N ARG A 279 5.39 -1.65 -3.38
CA ARG A 279 4.59 -0.83 -2.48
C ARG A 279 3.88 -1.67 -1.41
N SER A 280 3.56 -2.92 -1.74
CA SER A 280 2.91 -3.88 -0.84
C SER A 280 3.90 -4.90 -0.32
N SER A 281 4.10 -4.89 1.00
CA SER A 281 4.92 -5.89 1.69
C SER A 281 4.38 -7.31 1.54
N LEU A 282 3.06 -7.46 1.49
CA LEU A 282 2.43 -8.77 1.27
C LEU A 282 2.70 -9.28 -0.14
N MET A 283 2.54 -8.45 -1.18
CA MET A 283 2.89 -8.83 -2.55
C MET A 283 4.37 -9.19 -2.67
N ALA A 284 5.25 -8.38 -2.07
CA ALA A 284 6.69 -8.65 -2.07
C ALA A 284 7.01 -10.03 -1.47
N LEU A 285 6.42 -10.35 -0.31
CA LEU A 285 6.62 -11.64 0.35
C LEU A 285 6.07 -12.80 -0.47
N LEU A 286 4.87 -12.68 -1.02
CA LEU A 286 4.21 -13.77 -1.74
C LEU A 286 4.87 -14.05 -3.09
N LEU A 287 5.28 -13.01 -3.82
CA LEU A 287 6.03 -13.18 -5.07
C LEU A 287 7.42 -13.77 -4.81
N TYR A 288 8.08 -13.38 -3.72
CA TYR A 288 9.35 -13.99 -3.30
C TYR A 288 9.17 -15.49 -3.00
N VAL A 289 8.13 -15.85 -2.24
CA VAL A 289 7.81 -17.25 -1.92
C VAL A 289 7.51 -18.04 -3.18
N ASP A 290 6.73 -17.48 -4.10
CA ASP A 290 6.38 -18.10 -5.37
C ASP A 290 7.62 -18.36 -6.22
N GLU A 291 8.46 -17.35 -6.39
CA GLU A 291 9.67 -17.43 -7.22
C GLU A 291 10.72 -18.39 -6.65
N ARG A 292 11.00 -18.31 -5.35
CA ARG A 292 12.11 -19.06 -4.72
C ARG A 292 11.76 -20.49 -4.32
N TYR A 293 10.48 -20.79 -4.14
CA TYR A 293 10.05 -22.09 -3.62
C TYR A 293 9.03 -22.75 -4.54
N LEU A 294 7.86 -22.14 -4.71
CA LEU A 294 6.73 -22.82 -5.35
C LEU A 294 6.99 -23.12 -6.83
N SER A 295 7.64 -22.20 -7.55
CA SER A 295 8.01 -22.36 -8.96
C SER A 295 8.99 -23.51 -9.19
N ALA A 296 9.75 -23.88 -8.16
CA ALA A 296 10.67 -25.03 -8.14
C ALA A 296 10.02 -26.31 -7.57
N GLY A 297 8.72 -26.30 -7.29
CA GLY A 297 8.00 -27.42 -6.66
C GLY A 297 8.35 -27.63 -5.18
N LEU A 298 8.95 -26.62 -4.53
CA LEU A 298 9.36 -26.66 -3.12
C LEU A 298 8.33 -25.95 -2.24
N ARG A 299 8.23 -26.37 -0.98
CA ARG A 299 7.46 -25.64 0.04
C ARG A 299 8.37 -24.70 0.83
N PRO A 300 7.96 -23.44 1.06
CA PRO A 300 8.73 -22.52 1.88
C PRO A 300 8.71 -22.96 3.35
N THR A 301 9.84 -22.85 4.03
CA THR A 301 9.89 -23.06 5.49
C THR A 301 9.45 -21.80 6.23
N PRO A 302 8.90 -21.91 7.46
CA PRO A 302 8.59 -20.73 8.28
C PRO A 302 9.81 -19.81 8.51
N SER A 303 11.02 -20.38 8.61
CA SER A 303 12.25 -19.60 8.75
C SER A 303 12.56 -18.74 7.52
N ALA A 304 12.41 -19.31 6.31
CA ALA A 304 12.58 -18.57 5.07
C ALA A 304 11.57 -17.43 4.92
N VAL A 305 10.30 -17.69 5.26
CA VAL A 305 9.26 -16.68 5.27
C VAL A 305 9.55 -15.59 6.31
N ASP A 306 9.97 -15.96 7.51
CA ASP A 306 10.32 -15.00 8.58
C ASP A 306 11.48 -14.10 8.18
N ALA A 307 12.51 -14.64 7.52
CA ALA A 307 13.65 -13.86 7.03
C ALA A 307 13.19 -12.77 6.04
N ARG A 308 12.36 -13.13 5.05
CA ARG A 308 11.84 -12.15 4.08
C ARG A 308 10.85 -11.17 4.70
N LEU A 309 9.96 -11.64 5.57
CA LEU A 309 9.01 -10.80 6.31
C LEU A 309 9.73 -9.81 7.23
N SER A 310 10.88 -10.19 7.80
CA SER A 310 11.66 -9.30 8.65
C SER A 310 12.06 -8.02 7.94
N LEU A 311 12.51 -8.14 6.69
CA LEU A 311 12.85 -6.98 5.85
C LEU A 311 11.63 -6.06 5.64
N GLU A 312 10.46 -6.65 5.39
CA GLU A 312 9.22 -5.88 5.21
C GLU A 312 8.75 -5.18 6.50
N VAL A 313 8.94 -5.80 7.66
CA VAL A 313 8.67 -5.17 8.96
C VAL A 313 9.60 -3.98 9.20
N GLN A 314 10.89 -4.09 8.83
CA GLN A 314 11.83 -2.96 8.93
C GLN A 314 11.32 -1.75 8.14
N PHE A 315 10.80 -1.96 6.93
CA PHE A 315 10.19 -0.90 6.12
C PHE A 315 8.96 -0.27 6.77
N GLY A 316 8.07 -1.09 7.36
CA GLY A 316 6.91 -0.58 8.10
C GLY A 316 7.31 0.32 9.28
N ILE A 317 8.30 -0.11 10.07
CA ILE A 317 8.83 0.68 11.20
C ILE A 317 9.52 1.96 10.70
N ALA A 318 10.27 1.88 9.59
CA ALA A 318 10.92 3.03 8.97
C ALA A 318 9.91 4.12 8.56
N GLU A 319 8.79 3.72 7.96
CA GLU A 319 7.71 4.64 7.58
C GLU A 319 7.08 5.32 8.79
N VAL A 320 6.85 4.59 9.88
CA VAL A 320 6.34 5.14 11.15
C VAL A 320 7.28 6.20 11.71
N LEU A 321 8.59 5.93 11.73
CA LEU A 321 9.58 6.85 12.27
C LEU A 321 9.79 8.08 11.37
N ALA A 322 9.75 7.89 10.05
CA ALA A 322 9.78 8.99 9.08
C ALA A 322 8.63 9.98 9.35
N LYS A 323 7.40 9.48 9.51
CA LYS A 323 6.22 10.29 9.86
C LYS A 323 6.36 10.96 11.23
N TRP A 324 6.80 10.23 12.24
CA TRP A 324 6.95 10.73 13.61
C TRP A 324 7.91 11.92 13.67
N LYS A 325 9.05 11.81 12.98
CA LYS A 325 10.09 12.84 12.95
C LYS A 325 9.90 13.90 11.87
N ASN A 326 8.88 13.75 11.02
CA ASN A 326 8.68 14.59 9.83
C ASN A 326 9.93 14.62 8.92
N LEU A 327 10.54 13.44 8.72
CA LEU A 327 11.71 13.22 7.88
C LEU A 327 11.36 12.33 6.68
N ARG A 328 12.20 12.35 5.65
CA ARG A 328 12.07 11.46 4.49
C ARG A 328 12.81 10.17 4.75
N LEU A 329 12.20 9.05 4.37
CA LEU A 329 12.88 7.76 4.31
C LEU A 329 13.84 7.76 3.11
N THR A 330 15.07 7.36 3.36
CA THR A 330 16.09 7.11 2.34
C THR A 330 16.86 5.85 2.73
N TYR A 331 17.61 5.29 1.80
CA TYR A 331 18.53 4.19 2.09
C TYR A 331 19.94 4.65 1.78
N ARG A 332 20.91 3.96 2.38
CA ARG A 332 22.30 4.10 2.00
C ARG A 332 22.84 2.76 1.58
N VAL A 333 23.53 2.76 0.45
CA VAL A 333 24.44 1.69 0.07
C VAL A 333 25.86 2.22 0.17
N ASN A 334 26.69 1.53 0.93
CA ASN A 334 28.13 1.75 0.91
C ASN A 334 28.83 0.42 0.59
N SER A 335 30.12 0.50 0.27
CA SER A 335 31.00 -0.66 0.03
C SER A 335 31.19 -1.58 1.25
N LYS A 336 30.61 -1.23 2.41
CA LYS A 336 30.67 -1.96 3.69
C LYS A 336 29.31 -2.53 4.14
N GLY A 337 28.27 -2.44 3.30
CA GLY A 337 26.95 -3.01 3.53
C GLY A 337 25.78 -2.03 3.55
N TYR A 338 24.57 -2.59 3.64
CA TYR A 338 23.30 -1.86 3.74
C TYR A 338 23.07 -1.38 5.18
N LEU A 339 22.47 -0.19 5.32
CA LEU A 339 21.87 0.25 6.58
C LEU A 339 20.36 0.01 6.51
N ASP A 340 19.79 -0.54 7.59
CA ASP A 340 18.37 -0.93 7.60
C ASP A 340 17.44 0.27 7.35
N VAL A 341 17.69 1.41 8.00
CA VAL A 341 16.87 2.62 7.85
C VAL A 341 17.74 3.87 7.91
N VAL A 342 17.53 4.81 6.99
CA VAL A 342 18.10 6.16 7.08
C VAL A 342 16.98 7.19 6.92
N LEU A 343 16.92 8.16 7.83
CA LEU A 343 15.98 9.28 7.74
C LEU A 343 16.75 10.56 7.42
N ALA A 344 16.26 11.31 6.45
CA ALA A 344 16.90 12.51 5.92
C ALA A 344 15.98 13.73 5.97
N SER A 345 16.58 14.91 6.17
CA SER A 345 15.96 16.19 5.90
C SER A 345 16.46 16.67 4.55
N LYS A 346 15.56 16.84 3.58
CA LYS A 346 15.92 17.07 2.18
C LYS A 346 16.85 15.97 1.65
N GLN A 347 18.13 16.26 1.43
CA GLN A 347 19.16 15.34 0.95
C GLN A 347 20.21 15.02 2.04
N GLU A 348 20.05 15.53 3.26
CA GLU A 348 21.03 15.34 4.33
C GLU A 348 20.56 14.27 5.33
N PRO A 349 21.40 13.27 5.67
CA PRO A 349 21.03 12.22 6.59
C PRO A 349 21.01 12.78 8.01
N VAL A 350 19.93 12.52 8.74
CA VAL A 350 19.75 13.00 10.11
C VAL A 350 20.04 11.89 11.12
N ILE A 351 19.50 10.70 10.87
CA ILE A 351 19.65 9.54 11.76
C ILE A 351 19.56 8.24 10.96
N GLY A 352 20.39 7.27 11.35
CA GLY A 352 20.37 5.91 10.82
C GLY A 352 19.98 4.92 11.91
N TYR A 353 19.22 3.89 11.57
CA TYR A 353 18.82 2.85 12.52
C TYR A 353 19.30 1.48 12.12
N GLU A 354 19.58 0.68 13.14
CA GLU A 354 19.58 -0.77 13.06
C GLU A 354 18.29 -1.32 13.65
N VAL A 355 17.63 -2.25 12.95
CA VAL A 355 16.37 -2.83 13.38
C VAL A 355 16.48 -4.35 13.51
N LYS A 356 16.32 -4.85 14.73
CA LYS A 356 16.29 -6.29 15.04
C LYS A 356 14.93 -6.73 15.55
N LYS A 357 14.48 -7.91 15.11
CA LYS A 357 13.34 -8.60 15.75
C LYS A 357 13.69 -9.12 17.14
N GLU A 358 14.95 -9.46 17.35
CA GLU A 358 15.48 -9.98 18.61
C GLU A 358 16.20 -8.89 19.43
N PRO A 359 16.54 -9.17 20.70
CA PRO A 359 17.39 -8.35 21.53
C PRO A 359 18.74 -7.99 20.90
N PHE A 360 19.30 -6.87 21.35
CA PHE A 360 20.68 -6.52 21.05
C PHE A 360 21.62 -7.08 22.12
N THR A 361 22.64 -7.81 21.71
CA THR A 361 23.82 -7.96 22.58
C THR A 361 24.60 -6.65 22.63
N SER A 362 25.34 -6.40 23.71
CA SER A 362 26.21 -5.21 23.83
C SER A 362 27.22 -5.10 22.69
N ASN A 363 27.72 -6.24 22.19
CA ASN A 363 28.64 -6.27 21.05
C ASN A 363 27.94 -5.88 19.74
N ASP A 364 26.75 -6.42 19.49
CA ASP A 364 25.97 -6.10 18.29
C ASP A 364 25.61 -4.62 18.24
N ALA A 365 25.16 -4.08 19.37
CA ALA A 365 24.81 -2.67 19.49
C ALA A 365 26.02 -1.78 19.15
N ARG A 366 27.20 -2.08 19.72
CA ARG A 366 28.43 -1.31 19.44
C ARG A 366 28.84 -1.40 17.98
N LYS A 367 28.73 -2.57 17.36
CA LYS A 367 29.02 -2.77 15.93
C LYS A 367 28.08 -1.96 15.04
N ALA A 368 26.77 -1.99 15.32
CA ALA A 368 25.77 -1.21 14.61
C ALA A 368 26.05 0.30 14.72
N VAL A 369 26.30 0.80 15.93
CA VAL A 369 26.67 2.21 16.16
C VAL A 369 27.92 2.61 15.39
N LYS A 370 28.97 1.79 15.45
CA LYS A 370 30.20 2.04 14.70
C LYS A 370 29.94 2.08 13.19
N ARG A 371 29.18 1.13 12.64
CA ARG A 371 28.85 1.06 11.22
C ARG A 371 28.09 2.30 10.75
N ILE A 372 27.06 2.72 11.48
CA ILE A 372 26.23 3.89 11.12
C ILE A 372 27.05 5.18 11.18
N LYS A 373 27.87 5.36 12.23
CA LYS A 373 28.76 6.53 12.35
C LYS A 373 29.85 6.55 11.29
N GLN A 374 30.45 5.40 10.96
CA GLN A 374 31.45 5.30 9.87
C GLN A 374 30.87 5.58 8.50
N ALA A 375 29.56 5.44 8.35
CA ALA A 375 28.87 5.91 7.19
C ALA A 375 28.97 7.46 7.12
N GLY A 376 28.97 8.18 8.24
CA GLY A 376 28.89 9.64 8.27
C GLY A 376 27.45 10.11 8.46
N ILE A 377 26.62 9.27 9.09
CA ILE A 377 25.29 9.67 9.55
C ILE A 377 25.45 10.26 10.95
N PRO A 378 24.94 11.48 11.23
CA PRO A 378 25.23 12.20 12.46
C PRO A 378 24.74 11.51 13.73
N ARG A 379 23.57 10.87 13.66
CA ARG A 379 22.92 10.21 14.80
C ARG A 379 22.63 8.75 14.50
N VAL A 380 22.63 7.95 15.56
CA VAL A 380 22.34 6.52 15.51
C VAL A 380 21.12 6.21 16.37
N GLY A 381 20.24 5.37 15.85
CA GLY A 381 19.23 4.70 16.65
C GLY A 381 19.37 3.18 16.60
N LEU A 382 18.98 2.52 17.68
CA LEU A 382 18.83 1.07 17.76
C LEU A 382 17.36 0.75 18.04
N ILE A 383 16.84 -0.27 17.35
CA ILE A 383 15.45 -0.68 17.47
C ILE A 383 15.37 -2.18 17.67
N SER A 384 14.78 -2.62 18.78
CA SER A 384 14.42 -4.02 18.97
C SER A 384 12.92 -4.19 19.15
N LEU A 385 12.36 -5.21 18.50
CA LEU A 385 10.92 -5.50 18.56
C LEU A 385 10.54 -6.32 19.81
N LYS A 386 11.52 -6.69 20.65
CA LYS A 386 11.33 -7.57 21.81
C LYS A 386 11.64 -6.89 23.14
N GLU A 387 12.71 -6.10 23.20
CA GLU A 387 13.12 -5.38 24.40
C GLU A 387 13.73 -4.02 24.05
N ARG A 388 13.99 -3.17 25.04
CA ARG A 388 14.68 -1.91 24.80
C ARG A 388 16.17 -2.16 24.58
N PRO A 389 16.79 -1.63 23.51
CA PRO A 389 18.24 -1.78 23.28
C PRO A 389 19.11 -1.13 24.37
N PRO A 390 20.39 -1.53 24.49
CA PRO A 390 21.35 -0.88 25.38
C PRO A 390 21.50 0.62 25.12
N ASP A 391 21.64 1.41 26.18
CA ASP A 391 21.76 2.88 26.10
C ASP A 391 23.14 3.35 25.62
N ILE A 392 23.44 3.10 24.34
CA ILE A 392 24.72 3.45 23.71
C ILE A 392 24.57 4.24 22.40
N ALA A 393 23.34 4.34 21.87
CA ALA A 393 23.00 5.13 20.69
C ALA A 393 22.19 6.37 21.08
N ASP A 394 22.06 7.32 20.14
CA ASP A 394 21.30 8.56 20.34
C ASP A 394 19.80 8.30 20.57
N GLU A 395 19.28 7.19 20.04
CA GLU A 395 17.90 6.72 20.27
C GLU A 395 17.88 5.20 20.49
N ASN A 396 17.23 4.72 21.54
CA ASN A 396 17.11 3.28 21.84
C ASN A 396 15.62 2.97 22.00
N LEU A 397 15.02 2.37 20.97
CA LEU A 397 13.57 2.17 20.89
C LEU A 397 13.24 0.68 21.09
N GLY A 398 12.54 0.38 22.17
CA GLY A 398 11.94 -0.93 22.39
C GLY A 398 10.44 -0.93 22.07
N PRO A 399 9.74 -2.02 22.43
CA PRO A 399 8.30 -2.16 22.21
C PRO A 399 7.46 -1.01 22.79
N ALA A 400 7.78 -0.54 24.01
CA ALA A 400 7.00 0.47 24.69
C ALA A 400 7.06 1.82 23.97
N GLU A 401 8.26 2.27 23.60
CA GLU A 401 8.49 3.51 22.87
C GLU A 401 7.82 3.46 21.50
N LEU A 402 8.00 2.36 20.76
CA LEU A 402 7.41 2.18 19.43
C LEU A 402 5.88 2.17 19.48
N ARG A 403 5.24 1.48 20.45
CA ARG A 403 3.78 1.51 20.61
C ARG A 403 3.27 2.93 20.83
N ASN A 404 3.99 3.71 21.65
CA ASN A 404 3.59 5.09 21.91
C ASN A 404 3.71 5.95 20.63
N ILE A 405 4.82 5.83 19.89
CA ILE A 405 5.01 6.53 18.61
C ILE A 405 3.89 6.17 17.61
N ILE A 406 3.63 4.88 17.41
CA ILE A 406 2.58 4.38 16.51
C ILE A 406 1.22 4.97 16.90
N ARG A 407 0.86 4.92 18.19
CA ARG A 407 -0.41 5.45 18.71
C ARG A 407 -0.52 6.97 18.50
N LEU A 408 0.55 7.72 18.73
CA LEU A 408 0.56 9.17 18.57
C LEU A 408 0.47 9.58 17.09
N ASN A 409 1.18 8.89 16.20
CA ASN A 409 1.01 9.06 14.75
C ASN A 409 -0.44 8.82 14.33
N ALA A 410 -1.05 7.71 14.77
CA ALA A 410 -2.43 7.36 14.46
C ALA A 410 -3.42 8.46 14.91
N LYS A 411 -3.19 9.07 16.08
CA LYS A 411 -3.98 10.20 16.58
C LYS A 411 -3.75 11.47 15.77
N LYS A 412 -2.49 11.79 15.45
CA LYS A 412 -2.13 12.96 14.65
C LYS A 412 -2.77 12.89 13.26
N GLN A 413 -2.72 11.73 12.62
CA GLN A 413 -3.32 11.49 11.31
C GLN A 413 -4.83 11.70 11.30
N ARG A 414 -5.54 11.13 12.28
CA ARG A 414 -6.99 11.38 12.44
C ARG A 414 -7.30 12.85 12.68
N ARG A 415 -6.52 13.55 13.52
CA ARG A 415 -6.69 14.99 13.76
C ARG A 415 -6.47 15.83 12.49
N GLN A 416 -5.48 15.50 11.68
CA GLN A 416 -5.23 16.17 10.40
C GLN A 416 -6.38 15.94 9.41
N ALA A 417 -6.93 14.73 9.36
CA ALA A 417 -8.12 14.44 8.56
C ALA A 417 -9.37 15.19 9.06
N LEU A 418 -9.46 15.50 10.36
CA LEU A 418 -10.56 16.31 10.91
C LEU A 418 -10.44 17.81 10.57
N SER A 419 -9.26 18.28 10.16
CA SER A 419 -8.96 19.69 9.84
C SER A 419 -8.92 19.98 8.33
N GLN A 420 -9.02 18.95 7.50
CA GLN A 420 -9.29 19.04 6.08
C GLN A 420 -10.80 19.05 5.87
#